data_AF-A0ABD1KZI5-F1
#
_entry.id   AF-A0ABD1KZI5-F1
#
_cell.length_a   1.000
_cell.length_b   1.000
_cell.length_c   1.000
_cell.angle_alpha   90.00
_cell.angle_beta   90.00
_cell.angle_gamma   90.00
#
_symmetry.space_group_name_H-M   'P 1'
#
loop_
_entity.id
_entity.type
_entity.pdbx_description
1 polymer ?
#
loop_
_entity_poly.entity_id
_entity_poly.type
_entity_poly.pdbx_seq_one_letter_code
_entity_poly.pdbx_strand_id
1 'polypeptide(L)'
;MESIWKGLKEVEEKKENLKKAMEDLQTHSSLLSLPLSWPQLDAHFTALHAALLRRFHLLQSQNAAALPQTHAHRLSALCTHANGTALRDYVGDHLKDKPALRDALQTALKRATAPPSLALDCLDGVFGANAVSDDKVLRKMKRSCCLVFRQLRAAGVAVGPGARARAKRVCAEWKGCLVGDGGLDGVGAMAFLLFVAAYGLFSELTPNEIATFSATAAAHEELPELYRSVGFADRVPALVQKLIDRCKHVMAVKYIFEFNLADKIPPVPILKSHVNESQKLAKRLSEEGKTLNEITAREIHALRSVLKVIETHNLESEYPPESIQQRIEQLTKNKANIRHGASASAKPPQHQQQQSGIKRPRISAPAGVLNSVSGASSTVNRDQQSHFQSSSLLLEHVNPYMSLPNMPYGMNTPTPTISPYTGPSIGAYGAPVGPSGNLGQGGSLPNSSEPLKPSGYYDSISAYGGYGLQYLYPTSYRQ
;
A
#
# COMPACT_ATOMS: atom_id res chain seq x y z
N MET A 1 19.48 -33.81 -12.42
CA MET A 1 18.82 -33.96 -13.74
C MET A 1 19.79 -34.40 -14.83
N GLU A 2 20.86 -33.65 -15.12
CA GLU A 2 21.78 -33.91 -16.25
C GLU A 2 22.33 -35.35 -16.31
N SER A 3 22.78 -35.92 -15.18
CA SER A 3 23.26 -37.32 -15.13
C SER A 3 22.21 -38.35 -15.58
N ILE A 4 20.93 -38.09 -15.34
CA ILE A 4 19.83 -38.98 -15.75
C ILE A 4 19.60 -38.86 -17.26
N TRP A 5 19.66 -37.64 -17.80
CA TRP A 5 19.58 -37.38 -19.24
C TRP A 5 20.76 -37.98 -20.02
N LYS A 6 21.98 -37.92 -19.44
CA LYS A 6 23.15 -38.61 -20.00
C LYS A 6 22.90 -40.13 -20.06
N GLY A 7 22.49 -40.73 -18.94
CA GLY A 7 22.17 -42.17 -18.88
C GLY A 7 21.08 -42.58 -19.88
N LEU A 8 20.07 -41.72 -20.11
CA LEU A 8 19.00 -41.93 -21.11
C LEU A 8 19.50 -41.90 -22.56
N LYS A 9 20.58 -41.15 -22.85
CA LYS A 9 21.22 -41.17 -24.19
C LYS A 9 22.06 -42.42 -24.42
N GLU A 10 22.74 -42.91 -23.38
CA GLU A 10 23.55 -44.13 -23.45
C GLU A 10 22.71 -45.40 -23.68
N VAL A 11 21.38 -45.35 -23.60
CA VAL A 11 20.50 -46.51 -23.83
C VAL A 11 20.53 -46.97 -25.29
N GLU A 12 20.46 -46.06 -26.27
CA GLU A 12 20.46 -46.44 -27.69
C GLU A 12 21.81 -47.04 -28.12
N GLU A 13 22.92 -46.49 -27.60
CA GLU A 13 24.27 -47.03 -27.82
C GLU A 13 24.40 -48.45 -27.25
N LYS A 14 23.89 -48.68 -26.03
CA LYS A 14 23.91 -50.01 -25.39
C LYS A 14 22.96 -50.99 -26.08
N LYS A 15 21.82 -50.53 -26.61
CA LYS A 15 20.88 -51.31 -27.43
C LYS A 15 21.53 -51.79 -28.74
N GLU A 16 22.20 -50.88 -29.46
CA GLU A 16 22.91 -51.19 -30.71
C GLU A 16 24.14 -52.09 -30.49
N ASN A 17 24.87 -51.93 -29.38
CA ASN A 17 25.97 -52.83 -29.04
C ASN A 17 25.46 -54.24 -28.64
N LEU A 18 24.32 -54.33 -27.93
CA LEU A 18 23.68 -55.61 -27.62
C LEU A 18 23.18 -56.32 -28.88
N LYS A 19 22.65 -55.57 -29.85
CA LYS A 19 22.23 -56.10 -31.16
C LYS A 19 23.38 -56.83 -31.86
N LYS A 20 24.52 -56.14 -32.03
CA LYS A 20 25.73 -56.69 -32.66
C LYS A 20 26.21 -57.95 -31.95
N ALA A 21 26.36 -57.91 -30.63
CA ALA A 21 26.76 -59.07 -29.85
C ALA A 21 25.81 -60.27 -30.00
N MET A 22 24.51 -60.05 -30.26
CA MET A 22 23.55 -61.12 -30.52
C MET A 22 23.62 -61.64 -31.97
N GLU A 23 23.84 -60.76 -32.95
CA GLU A 23 24.08 -61.12 -34.35
C GLU A 23 25.38 -61.93 -34.48
N ASP A 24 26.48 -61.50 -33.85
CA ASP A 24 27.74 -62.22 -33.76
C ASP A 24 27.55 -63.63 -33.16
N LEU A 25 26.84 -63.73 -32.03
CA LEU A 25 26.56 -65.01 -31.36
C LEU A 25 25.74 -65.96 -32.25
N GLN A 26 24.82 -65.44 -33.06
CA GLN A 26 24.06 -66.22 -34.05
C GLN A 26 24.94 -66.71 -35.20
N THR A 27 25.90 -65.92 -35.69
CA THR A 27 26.83 -66.38 -36.75
C THR A 27 27.75 -67.51 -36.28
N HIS A 28 28.13 -67.51 -34.99
CA HIS A 28 29.05 -68.50 -34.44
C HIS A 28 28.39 -69.80 -33.92
N SER A 29 27.06 -69.89 -33.87
CA SER A 29 26.39 -71.06 -33.30
C SER A 29 25.05 -71.41 -33.96
N SER A 30 25.11 -72.19 -35.04
CA SER A 30 23.96 -72.74 -35.78
C SER A 30 23.02 -73.66 -34.98
N LEU A 31 23.35 -73.95 -33.70
CA LEU A 31 22.58 -74.82 -32.80
C LEU A 31 21.86 -74.05 -31.66
N LEU A 32 22.04 -72.73 -31.55
CA LEU A 32 21.43 -71.92 -30.49
C LEU A 32 20.17 -71.20 -30.99
N SER A 33 19.04 -71.90 -30.93
CA SER A 33 17.71 -71.28 -31.02
C SER A 33 17.45 -70.41 -29.79
N LEU A 34 17.85 -69.13 -29.87
CA LEU A 34 17.59 -68.14 -28.82
C LEU A 34 16.07 -68.01 -28.55
N PRO A 35 15.62 -68.06 -27.28
CA PRO A 35 14.18 -68.09 -26.96
C PRO A 35 13.45 -66.75 -27.15
N LEU A 36 14.15 -65.68 -27.54
CA LEU A 36 13.58 -64.39 -27.93
C LEU A 36 14.21 -63.93 -29.25
N SER A 37 13.41 -63.32 -30.11
CA SER A 37 13.87 -62.68 -31.35
C SER A 37 14.23 -61.21 -31.14
N TRP A 38 15.13 -60.66 -31.97
CA TRP A 38 15.51 -59.24 -31.85
C TRP A 38 14.30 -58.28 -31.86
N PRO A 39 13.29 -58.41 -32.76
CA PRO A 39 12.16 -57.47 -32.79
C PRO A 39 11.35 -57.42 -31.49
N GLN A 40 11.24 -58.54 -30.76
CA GLN A 40 10.56 -58.58 -29.45
C GLN A 40 11.36 -57.83 -28.39
N LEU A 41 12.69 -58.04 -28.38
CA LEU A 41 13.61 -57.41 -27.43
C LEU A 41 13.75 -55.90 -27.71
N ASP A 42 13.84 -55.53 -28.98
CA ASP A 42 13.88 -54.14 -29.47
C ASP A 42 12.61 -53.37 -29.09
N ALA A 43 11.43 -53.96 -29.34
CA ALA A 43 10.14 -53.37 -28.96
C ALA A 43 10.04 -53.17 -27.43
N HIS A 44 10.50 -54.15 -26.64
CA HIS A 44 10.52 -54.03 -25.19
C HIS A 44 11.46 -52.91 -24.70
N PHE A 45 12.70 -52.84 -25.20
CA PHE A 45 13.62 -51.76 -24.84
C PHE A 45 13.13 -50.38 -25.28
N THR A 46 12.54 -50.28 -26.47
CA THR A 46 11.97 -49.03 -27.00
C THR A 46 10.77 -48.56 -26.16
N ALA A 47 9.89 -49.46 -25.75
CA ALA A 47 8.78 -49.16 -24.84
C ALA A 47 9.28 -48.73 -23.45
N LEU A 48 10.30 -49.40 -22.91
CA LEU A 48 10.91 -49.07 -21.62
C LEU A 48 11.61 -47.71 -21.65
N HIS A 49 12.36 -47.40 -22.72
CA HIS A 49 13.00 -46.10 -22.93
C HIS A 49 11.98 -44.97 -23.05
N ALA A 50 10.91 -45.16 -23.84
CA ALA A 50 9.81 -44.21 -23.95
C ALA A 50 9.10 -43.98 -22.60
N ALA A 51 8.94 -45.03 -21.78
CA ALA A 51 8.38 -44.90 -20.43
C ALA A 51 9.32 -44.14 -19.47
N LEU A 52 10.63 -44.37 -19.55
CA LEU A 52 11.63 -43.62 -18.76
C LEU A 52 11.72 -42.16 -19.20
N LEU A 53 11.68 -41.85 -20.50
CA LEU A 53 11.62 -40.47 -21.02
C LEU A 53 10.36 -39.74 -20.53
N ARG A 54 9.19 -40.38 -20.60
CA ARG A 54 7.93 -39.82 -20.05
C ARG A 54 8.05 -39.53 -18.56
N ARG A 55 8.63 -40.46 -17.77
CA ARG A 55 8.89 -40.25 -16.33
C ARG A 55 9.92 -39.15 -16.07
N PHE A 56 10.98 -39.04 -16.88
CA PHE A 56 11.98 -37.97 -16.77
C PHE A 56 11.35 -36.59 -17.01
N HIS A 57 10.52 -36.43 -18.04
CA HIS A 57 9.81 -35.17 -18.29
C HIS A 57 8.76 -34.84 -17.21
N LEU A 58 8.08 -35.85 -16.66
CA LEU A 58 7.19 -35.66 -15.51
C LEU A 58 7.96 -35.22 -14.25
N LEU A 59 9.12 -35.83 -13.96
CA LEU A 59 10.00 -35.40 -12.88
C LEU A 59 10.56 -34.00 -13.13
N GLN A 60 10.82 -33.63 -14.39
CA GLN A 60 11.28 -32.29 -14.77
C GLN A 60 10.21 -31.21 -14.52
N SER A 61 8.94 -31.48 -14.87
CA SER A 61 7.83 -30.56 -14.61
C SER A 61 7.46 -30.50 -13.12
N GLN A 62 7.49 -31.63 -12.41
CA GLN A 62 7.28 -31.68 -10.96
C GLN A 62 8.40 -30.96 -10.19
N ASN A 63 9.67 -31.11 -10.58
CA ASN A 63 10.77 -30.38 -9.96
C ASN A 63 10.71 -28.87 -10.21
N ALA A 64 10.21 -28.44 -11.38
CA ALA A 64 9.92 -27.04 -11.65
C ALA A 64 8.74 -26.47 -10.82
N ALA A 65 7.79 -27.33 -10.42
CA ALA A 65 6.69 -26.97 -9.53
C ALA A 65 7.06 -27.04 -8.03
N ALA A 66 8.04 -27.87 -7.66
CA ALA A 66 8.42 -28.16 -6.27
C ALA A 66 9.55 -27.27 -5.71
N LEU A 67 10.31 -26.56 -6.56
CA LEU A 67 11.21 -25.52 -6.07
C LEU A 67 10.42 -24.38 -5.40
N PRO A 68 10.93 -23.78 -4.30
CA PRO A 68 10.40 -22.51 -3.81
C PRO A 68 10.41 -21.48 -4.94
N GLN A 69 9.24 -20.97 -5.35
CA GLN A 69 9.17 -20.01 -6.44
C GLN A 69 9.76 -18.67 -5.99
N THR A 70 11.05 -18.50 -6.26
CA THR A 70 11.79 -17.25 -6.05
C THR A 70 11.07 -16.08 -6.73
N HIS A 71 11.22 -14.87 -6.19
CA HIS A 71 10.67 -13.67 -6.82
C HIS A 71 11.06 -13.58 -8.31
N ALA A 72 12.28 -13.99 -8.67
CA ALA A 72 12.73 -14.03 -10.06
C ALA A 72 11.84 -14.92 -10.96
N HIS A 73 11.50 -16.15 -10.52
CA HIS A 73 10.59 -17.03 -11.27
C HIS A 73 9.19 -16.42 -11.41
N ARG A 74 8.59 -16.00 -10.28
CA ARG A 74 7.20 -15.53 -10.27
C ARG A 74 7.03 -14.20 -11.00
N LEU A 75 7.96 -13.26 -10.84
CA LEU A 75 7.96 -11.98 -11.55
C LEU A 75 8.23 -12.17 -13.04
N SER A 76 9.13 -13.08 -13.42
CA SER A 76 9.35 -13.39 -14.84
C SER A 76 8.08 -13.93 -15.50
N ALA A 77 7.34 -14.84 -14.84
CA ALA A 77 6.07 -15.34 -15.36
C ALA A 77 5.03 -14.21 -15.52
N LEU A 78 4.84 -13.37 -14.49
CA LEU A 78 3.90 -12.24 -14.53
C LEU A 78 4.25 -11.23 -15.63
N CYS A 79 5.55 -11.00 -15.87
CA CYS A 79 6.05 -10.14 -16.94
C CYS A 79 5.84 -10.74 -18.34
N THR A 80 6.09 -12.05 -18.52
CA THR A 80 5.85 -12.76 -19.80
C THR A 80 4.37 -12.79 -20.16
N HIS A 81 3.47 -12.97 -19.19
CA HIS A 81 2.02 -12.94 -19.39
C HIS A 81 1.42 -11.53 -19.47
N ALA A 82 2.25 -10.48 -19.47
CA ALA A 82 1.84 -9.08 -19.58
C ALA A 82 0.76 -8.60 -18.59
N ASN A 83 0.66 -9.22 -17.40
CA ASN A 83 -0.40 -8.92 -16.43
C ASN A 83 0.04 -7.88 -15.40
N GLY A 84 -0.24 -6.61 -15.68
CA GLY A 84 0.19 -5.47 -14.86
C GLY A 84 -0.46 -5.38 -13.48
N THR A 85 -1.74 -5.75 -13.35
CA THR A 85 -2.44 -5.74 -12.06
C THR A 85 -1.88 -6.84 -11.14
N ALA A 86 -1.80 -8.08 -11.62
CA ALA A 86 -1.21 -9.18 -10.85
C ALA A 86 0.29 -8.95 -10.53
N LEU A 87 1.04 -8.27 -11.41
CA LEU A 87 2.42 -7.84 -11.14
C LEU A 87 2.48 -6.84 -9.98
N ARG A 88 1.67 -5.77 -10.02
CA ARG A 88 1.56 -4.77 -8.96
C ARG A 88 1.16 -5.41 -7.63
N ASP A 89 0.17 -6.30 -7.65
CA ASP A 89 -0.42 -6.85 -6.44
C ASP A 89 0.55 -7.82 -5.76
N TYR A 90 1.20 -8.71 -6.53
CA TYR A 90 2.31 -9.55 -6.05
C TYR A 90 3.48 -8.72 -5.51
N VAL A 91 3.91 -7.67 -6.21
CA VAL A 91 4.92 -6.73 -5.70
C VAL A 91 4.46 -6.09 -4.38
N GLY A 92 3.16 -5.84 -4.23
CA GLY A 92 2.54 -5.25 -3.04
C GLY A 92 2.53 -6.17 -1.83
N ASP A 93 2.27 -7.47 -2.02
CA ASP A 93 2.30 -8.47 -0.95
C ASP A 93 3.72 -8.72 -0.43
N HIS A 94 4.70 -8.67 -1.34
CA HIS A 94 6.12 -8.92 -1.02
C HIS A 94 6.94 -7.65 -0.72
N LEU A 95 6.32 -6.50 -0.44
CA LEU A 95 7.03 -5.25 -0.10
C LEU A 95 7.93 -5.34 1.15
N LYS A 96 7.77 -6.36 1.99
CA LYS A 96 8.68 -6.66 3.10
C LYS A 96 10.06 -7.11 2.60
N ASP A 97 10.08 -7.90 1.53
CA ASP A 97 11.27 -8.55 0.96
C ASP A 97 11.97 -7.63 -0.06
N LYS A 98 11.91 -6.30 0.19
CA LYS A 98 12.27 -5.21 -0.73
C LYS A 98 13.60 -5.39 -1.49
N PRO A 99 14.74 -5.84 -0.90
CA PRO A 99 15.98 -6.00 -1.68
C PRO A 99 15.88 -7.12 -2.73
N ALA A 100 15.53 -8.35 -2.33
CA ALA A 100 15.41 -9.48 -3.26
C ALA A 100 14.32 -9.26 -4.32
N LEU A 101 13.24 -8.55 -3.96
CA LEU A 101 12.17 -8.17 -4.87
C LEU A 101 12.63 -7.14 -5.94
N ARG A 102 13.51 -6.19 -5.59
CA ARG A 102 13.99 -5.12 -6.50
C ARG A 102 14.73 -5.69 -7.71
N ASP A 103 15.76 -6.50 -7.47
CA ASP A 103 16.67 -6.97 -8.51
C ASP A 103 15.99 -8.01 -9.42
N ALA A 104 15.13 -8.84 -8.82
CA ALA A 104 14.26 -9.77 -9.53
C ALA A 104 13.26 -9.03 -10.43
N LEU A 105 12.64 -7.95 -9.94
CA LEU A 105 11.69 -7.12 -10.72
C LEU A 105 12.39 -6.39 -11.88
N GLN A 106 13.56 -5.79 -11.63
CA GLN A 106 14.36 -5.15 -12.68
C GLN A 106 14.76 -6.16 -13.77
N THR A 107 15.16 -7.37 -13.39
CA THR A 107 15.55 -8.45 -14.31
C THR A 107 14.36 -8.98 -15.11
N ALA A 108 13.20 -9.14 -14.48
CA ALA A 108 11.96 -9.56 -15.15
C ALA A 108 11.47 -8.47 -16.13
N LEU A 109 11.49 -7.19 -15.73
CA LEU A 109 11.12 -6.06 -16.60
C LEU A 109 12.05 -5.93 -17.81
N LYS A 110 13.36 -6.21 -17.68
CA LYS A 110 14.28 -6.28 -18.83
C LYS A 110 13.96 -7.39 -19.84
N ARG A 111 13.12 -8.37 -19.48
CA ARG A 111 12.76 -9.54 -20.31
C ARG A 111 11.30 -9.55 -20.77
N ALA A 112 10.46 -8.61 -20.30
CA ALA A 112 9.05 -8.56 -20.70
C ALA A 112 8.91 -8.04 -22.14
N THR A 113 7.89 -8.50 -22.87
CA THR A 113 7.67 -8.14 -24.29
C THR A 113 7.36 -6.66 -24.51
N ALA A 114 6.66 -6.02 -23.56
CA ALA A 114 6.32 -4.60 -23.60
C ALA A 114 6.37 -3.96 -22.20
N PRO A 115 7.57 -3.79 -21.58
CA PRO A 115 7.70 -3.40 -20.19
C PRO A 115 7.04 -2.05 -19.82
N PRO A 116 7.07 -1.02 -20.69
CA PRO A 116 6.30 0.21 -20.45
C PRO A 116 4.78 -0.02 -20.49
N SER A 117 4.24 -0.76 -21.46
CA SER A 117 2.79 -1.03 -21.50
C SER A 117 2.33 -1.74 -20.22
N LEU A 118 3.04 -2.81 -19.84
CA LEU A 118 2.85 -3.58 -18.62
C LEU A 118 2.85 -2.70 -17.35
N ALA A 119 3.78 -1.73 -17.26
CA ALA A 119 3.86 -0.82 -16.13
C ALA A 119 2.78 0.28 -16.13
N LEU A 120 2.16 0.58 -17.28
CA LEU A 120 0.94 1.39 -17.34
C LEU A 120 -0.28 0.58 -16.87
N ASP A 121 -0.33 -0.72 -17.16
CA ASP A 121 -1.40 -1.61 -16.70
C ASP A 121 -1.38 -1.81 -15.17
N CYS A 122 -0.23 -1.58 -14.51
CA CYS A 122 -0.15 -1.49 -13.05
C CYS A 122 -0.97 -0.32 -12.46
N LEU A 123 -1.36 0.71 -13.23
CA LEU A 123 -2.08 1.87 -12.71
C LEU A 123 -3.59 1.69 -12.59
N ASP A 124 -4.14 0.57 -13.06
CA ASP A 124 -5.57 0.27 -12.96
C ASP A 124 -6.03 0.26 -11.48
N GLY A 125 -7.06 1.05 -11.17
CA GLY A 125 -7.56 1.26 -9.81
C GLY A 125 -6.71 2.13 -8.87
N VAL A 126 -5.66 2.80 -9.35
CA VAL A 126 -4.71 3.59 -8.51
C VAL A 126 -5.09 5.09 -8.41
N PHE A 127 -5.85 5.62 -9.37
CA PHE A 127 -6.39 6.98 -9.39
C PHE A 127 -7.63 7.02 -10.32
N GLY A 128 -8.23 8.20 -10.49
CA GLY A 128 -9.39 8.40 -11.37
C GLY A 128 -10.70 7.91 -10.74
N ALA A 129 -11.77 7.90 -11.55
CA ALA A 129 -13.08 7.42 -11.11
C ALA A 129 -13.09 5.93 -10.71
N ASN A 130 -12.10 5.16 -11.17
CA ASN A 130 -11.95 3.74 -10.88
C ASN A 130 -11.09 3.46 -9.63
N ALA A 131 -10.64 4.49 -8.90
CA ALA A 131 -9.75 4.31 -7.74
C ALA A 131 -10.36 3.42 -6.66
N VAL A 132 -9.56 2.49 -6.11
CA VAL A 132 -10.02 1.58 -5.04
C VAL A 132 -10.34 2.38 -3.77
N SER A 133 -11.58 2.25 -3.27
CA SER A 133 -12.09 2.99 -2.11
C SER A 133 -11.48 2.60 -0.76
N ASP A 134 -10.81 1.44 -0.66
CA ASP A 134 -10.07 1.04 0.53
C ASP A 134 -8.70 1.75 0.56
N ASP A 135 -8.56 2.72 1.46
CA ASP A 135 -7.36 3.54 1.67
C ASP A 135 -6.06 2.73 1.89
N LYS A 136 -6.17 1.55 2.53
CA LYS A 136 -5.03 0.68 2.86
C LYS A 136 -4.59 -0.12 1.64
N VAL A 137 -5.53 -0.62 0.86
CA VAL A 137 -5.29 -1.27 -0.44
C VAL A 137 -4.76 -0.24 -1.44
N LEU A 138 -5.39 0.93 -1.57
CA LEU A 138 -4.94 2.02 -2.44
C LEU A 138 -3.51 2.48 -2.09
N ARG A 139 -3.19 2.62 -0.80
CA ARG A 139 -1.82 2.93 -0.33
C ARG A 139 -0.83 1.81 -0.60
N LYS A 140 -1.22 0.53 -0.52
CA LYS A 140 -0.41 -0.63 -0.96
C LYS A 140 -0.14 -0.55 -2.46
N MET A 141 -1.17 -0.35 -3.29
CA MET A 141 -1.06 -0.22 -4.75
C MET A 141 -0.14 0.93 -5.16
N LYS A 142 -0.28 2.12 -4.54
CA LYS A 142 0.60 3.27 -4.76
C LYS A 142 2.07 2.93 -4.43
N ARG A 143 2.35 2.20 -3.34
CA ARG A 143 3.71 1.71 -3.00
C ARG A 143 4.26 0.71 -4.02
N SER A 144 3.43 -0.22 -4.51
CA SER A 144 3.82 -1.12 -5.60
C SER A 144 4.21 -0.35 -6.86
N CYS A 145 3.40 0.64 -7.23
CA CYS A 145 3.65 1.49 -8.40
C CYS A 145 4.96 2.27 -8.28
N CYS A 146 5.29 2.82 -7.10
CA CYS A 146 6.62 3.40 -6.85
C CYS A 146 7.75 2.40 -7.21
N LEU A 147 7.64 1.14 -6.76
CA LEU A 147 8.68 0.15 -7.03
C LEU A 147 8.74 -0.25 -8.50
N VAL A 148 7.59 -0.44 -9.16
CA VAL A 148 7.50 -0.77 -10.60
C VAL A 148 8.11 0.33 -11.45
N PHE A 149 7.75 1.61 -11.26
CA PHE A 149 8.33 2.70 -12.07
C PHE A 149 9.80 2.95 -11.76
N ARG A 150 10.22 2.79 -10.50
CA ARG A 150 11.65 2.80 -10.14
C ARG A 150 12.42 1.73 -10.91
N GLN A 151 11.93 0.49 -10.92
CA GLN A 151 12.64 -0.61 -11.57
C GLN A 151 12.51 -0.60 -13.10
N LEU A 152 11.41 -0.11 -13.68
CA LEU A 152 11.32 0.17 -15.12
C LEU A 152 12.39 1.19 -15.55
N ARG A 153 12.54 2.28 -14.80
CA ARG A 153 13.56 3.30 -15.05
C ARG A 153 14.98 2.76 -14.87
N ALA A 154 15.22 2.03 -13.78
CA ALA A 154 16.52 1.38 -13.54
C ALA A 154 16.82 0.24 -14.54
N ALA A 155 15.80 -0.35 -15.18
CA ALA A 155 15.97 -1.33 -16.23
C ALA A 155 16.46 -0.71 -17.55
N GLY A 156 16.32 0.60 -17.75
CA GLY A 156 16.79 1.31 -18.95
C GLY A 156 15.98 1.01 -20.22
N VAL A 157 14.74 0.52 -20.08
CA VAL A 157 13.92 0.09 -21.23
C VAL A 157 13.45 1.30 -22.05
N ALA A 158 13.65 1.25 -23.36
CA ALA A 158 13.20 2.29 -24.28
C ALA A 158 11.67 2.40 -24.31
N VAL A 159 11.15 3.61 -24.04
CA VAL A 159 9.70 3.91 -24.06
C VAL A 159 9.27 4.30 -25.47
N GLY A 160 8.78 3.31 -26.23
CA GLY A 160 8.32 3.50 -27.61
C GLY A 160 7.11 4.44 -27.76
N PRO A 161 6.86 5.00 -28.97
CA PRO A 161 5.90 6.08 -29.17
C PRO A 161 4.47 5.81 -28.70
N GLY A 162 3.94 4.60 -28.95
CA GLY A 162 2.58 4.23 -28.51
C GLY A 162 2.43 4.20 -26.98
N ALA A 163 3.42 3.65 -26.26
CA ALA A 163 3.44 3.64 -24.81
C ALA A 163 3.60 5.07 -24.24
N ARG A 164 4.46 5.90 -24.86
CA ARG A 164 4.61 7.32 -24.53
C ARG A 164 3.30 8.10 -24.72
N ALA A 165 2.57 7.84 -25.81
CA ALA A 165 1.28 8.48 -26.09
C ALA A 165 0.17 8.06 -25.11
N ARG A 166 0.13 6.78 -24.70
CA ARG A 166 -0.75 6.32 -23.61
C ARG A 166 -0.36 6.98 -22.28
N ALA A 167 0.93 7.02 -21.97
CA ALA A 167 1.45 7.64 -20.74
C ALA A 167 1.15 9.14 -20.66
N LYS A 168 1.16 9.90 -21.78
CA LYS A 168 0.72 11.30 -21.78
C LYS A 168 -0.75 11.47 -21.35
N ARG A 169 -1.66 10.59 -21.80
CA ARG A 169 -3.09 10.64 -21.38
C ARG A 169 -3.24 10.31 -19.90
N VAL A 170 -2.61 9.22 -19.45
CA VAL A 170 -2.52 8.82 -18.03
C VAL A 170 -1.96 9.96 -17.17
N CYS A 171 -0.94 10.67 -17.65
CA CYS A 171 -0.34 11.81 -16.94
C CYS A 171 -1.31 13.00 -16.80
N ALA A 172 -2.09 13.32 -17.84
CA ALA A 172 -3.08 14.39 -17.78
C ALA A 172 -4.24 14.06 -16.84
N GLU A 173 -4.78 12.84 -16.92
CA GLU A 173 -5.86 12.33 -16.08
C GLU A 173 -5.43 12.31 -14.60
N TRP A 174 -4.32 11.62 -14.28
CA TRP A 174 -3.81 11.54 -12.92
C TRP A 174 -3.53 12.93 -12.35
N LYS A 175 -2.93 13.84 -13.14
CA LYS A 175 -2.68 15.23 -12.73
C LYS A 175 -3.95 15.97 -12.34
N GLY A 176 -5.07 15.78 -13.05
CA GLY A 176 -6.38 16.31 -12.65
C GLY A 176 -6.86 15.77 -11.31
N CYS A 177 -6.74 14.45 -11.09
CA CYS A 177 -7.08 13.79 -9.82
C CYS A 177 -6.19 14.18 -8.63
N LEU A 178 -5.08 14.88 -8.85
CA LEU A 178 -4.22 15.41 -7.78
C LEU A 178 -4.50 16.89 -7.44
N VAL A 179 -5.45 17.52 -8.14
CA VAL A 179 -5.88 18.92 -7.94
C VAL A 179 -7.31 19.00 -7.37
N GLY A 180 -8.20 18.09 -7.77
CA GLY A 180 -9.53 17.95 -7.17
C GLY A 180 -9.50 17.16 -5.84
N ASP A 181 -10.28 17.62 -4.86
CA ASP A 181 -10.60 17.01 -3.56
C ASP A 181 -9.59 16.04 -2.92
N GLY A 182 -8.79 16.56 -1.97
CA GLY A 182 -8.18 15.80 -0.86
C GLY A 182 -7.09 14.75 -1.16
N GLY A 183 -6.95 14.27 -2.40
CA GLY A 183 -6.32 12.97 -2.69
C GLY A 183 -4.79 12.86 -2.69
N LEU A 184 -4.04 13.96 -2.56
CA LEU A 184 -2.56 13.95 -2.73
C LEU A 184 -1.82 13.51 -1.46
N ASP A 185 -1.79 12.21 -1.21
CA ASP A 185 -0.92 11.61 -0.20
C ASP A 185 0.57 11.56 -0.66
N GLY A 186 1.50 11.51 0.30
CA GLY A 186 2.94 11.52 0.00
C GLY A 186 3.43 10.32 -0.81
N VAL A 187 2.75 9.17 -0.74
CA VAL A 187 3.07 7.99 -1.57
C VAL A 187 2.56 8.20 -2.99
N GLY A 188 1.30 8.62 -3.16
CA GLY A 188 0.73 8.94 -4.47
C GLY A 188 1.54 10.00 -5.23
N ALA A 189 1.99 11.05 -4.53
CA ALA A 189 2.87 12.09 -5.08
C ALA A 189 4.21 11.50 -5.59
N MET A 190 4.83 10.59 -4.83
CA MET A 190 6.08 9.94 -5.24
C MET A 190 5.85 8.95 -6.40
N ALA A 191 4.76 8.19 -6.39
CA ALA A 191 4.39 7.27 -7.45
C ALA A 191 4.23 8.01 -8.79
N PHE A 192 3.52 9.14 -8.77
CA PHE A 192 3.35 10.02 -9.91
C PHE A 192 4.69 10.60 -10.41
N LEU A 193 5.55 11.09 -9.53
CA LEU A 193 6.87 11.62 -9.92
C LEU A 193 7.81 10.54 -10.50
N LEU A 194 7.77 9.31 -9.97
CA LEU A 194 8.52 8.16 -10.53
C LEU A 194 7.98 7.72 -11.88
N PHE A 195 6.65 7.74 -12.04
CA PHE A 195 5.98 7.53 -13.33
C PHE A 195 6.43 8.60 -14.36
N VAL A 196 6.26 9.89 -14.06
CA VAL A 196 6.66 10.99 -14.94
C VAL A 196 8.15 10.89 -15.33
N ALA A 197 9.01 10.46 -14.41
CA ALA A 197 10.42 10.19 -14.70
C ALA A 197 10.65 8.98 -15.60
N ALA A 198 9.99 7.84 -15.33
CA ALA A 198 10.16 6.61 -16.10
C ALA A 198 9.71 6.73 -17.57
N TYR A 199 8.71 7.56 -17.85
CA TYR A 199 8.26 7.86 -19.22
C TYR A 199 8.92 9.11 -19.82
N GLY A 200 9.71 9.87 -19.06
CA GLY A 200 10.30 11.12 -19.50
C GLY A 200 9.24 12.12 -19.93
N LEU A 201 8.33 12.49 -19.00
CA LEU A 201 7.17 13.36 -19.21
C LEU A 201 7.22 14.66 -18.40
N PHE A 202 8.38 15.06 -17.86
CA PHE A 202 8.50 16.31 -17.11
C PHE A 202 8.23 17.58 -17.95
N SER A 203 8.15 17.46 -19.28
CA SER A 203 7.65 18.49 -20.19
C SER A 203 6.15 18.77 -20.06
N GLU A 204 5.36 17.81 -19.55
CA GLU A 204 3.91 17.92 -19.41
C GLU A 204 3.50 18.58 -18.06
N LEU A 205 4.49 19.00 -17.27
CA LEU A 205 4.34 19.62 -15.96
C LEU A 205 5.05 20.98 -15.92
N THR A 206 4.38 21.99 -15.39
CA THR A 206 4.98 23.29 -15.06
C THR A 206 5.98 23.17 -13.90
N PRO A 207 6.94 24.11 -13.75
CA PRO A 207 7.85 24.12 -12.61
C PRO A 207 7.13 24.16 -11.24
N ASN A 208 6.00 24.88 -11.15
CA ASN A 208 5.21 24.95 -9.92
C ASN A 208 4.49 23.62 -9.61
N GLU A 209 3.97 22.90 -10.61
CA GLU A 209 3.42 21.55 -10.42
C GLU A 209 4.50 20.59 -9.91
N ILE A 210 5.70 20.59 -10.53
CA ILE A 210 6.83 19.75 -10.10
C ILE A 210 7.21 20.04 -8.64
N ALA A 211 7.36 21.32 -8.26
CA ALA A 211 7.63 21.71 -6.88
C ALA A 211 6.50 21.32 -5.91
N THR A 212 5.24 21.44 -6.33
CA THR A 212 4.04 21.13 -5.55
C THR A 212 3.92 19.63 -5.24
N PHE A 213 4.11 18.76 -6.23
CA PHE A 213 4.15 17.31 -6.03
C PHE A 213 5.38 16.89 -5.21
N SER A 214 6.54 17.49 -5.49
CA SER A 214 7.78 17.22 -4.75
C SER A 214 7.66 17.59 -3.27
N ALA A 215 7.05 18.74 -2.93
CA ALA A 215 6.82 19.15 -1.54
C ALA A 215 5.77 18.30 -0.80
N THR A 216 4.99 17.48 -1.52
CA THR A 216 4.16 16.44 -0.91
C THR A 216 4.94 15.14 -0.75
N ALA A 217 5.69 14.73 -1.77
CA ALA A 217 6.57 13.55 -1.76
C ALA A 217 7.83 13.70 -0.89
N ALA A 218 8.15 14.88 -0.36
CA ALA A 218 9.44 15.18 0.27
C ALA A 218 9.85 14.28 1.45
N ALA A 219 8.87 13.67 2.13
CA ALA A 219 9.09 12.68 3.18
C ALA A 219 9.38 11.26 2.65
N HIS A 220 9.56 11.08 1.34
CA HIS A 220 9.95 9.82 0.73
C HIS A 220 11.47 9.83 0.46
N GLU A 221 12.19 8.88 1.07
CA GLU A 221 13.66 8.81 1.05
C GLU A 221 14.27 8.77 -0.36
N GLU A 222 13.52 8.29 -1.34
CA GLU A 222 13.96 8.12 -2.72
C GLU A 222 13.78 9.40 -3.59
N LEU A 223 13.17 10.49 -3.08
CA LEU A 223 12.98 11.75 -3.83
C LEU A 223 14.28 12.50 -4.17
N PRO A 224 15.27 12.62 -3.26
CA PRO A 224 16.54 13.27 -3.60
C PRO A 224 17.35 12.51 -4.66
N GLU A 225 17.31 11.17 -4.63
CA GLU A 225 17.89 10.30 -5.66
C GLU A 225 17.18 10.52 -7.01
N LEU A 226 15.85 10.64 -7.01
CA LEU A 226 15.07 11.02 -8.20
C LEU A 226 15.53 12.38 -8.75
N TYR A 227 15.68 13.41 -7.92
CA TYR A 227 16.19 14.72 -8.33
C TYR A 227 17.58 14.65 -8.96
N ARG A 228 18.52 13.94 -8.32
CA ARG A 228 19.89 13.73 -8.83
C ARG A 228 19.89 13.01 -10.17
N SER A 229 19.10 11.94 -10.31
CA SER A 229 19.02 11.12 -11.54
C SER A 229 18.23 11.76 -12.70
N VAL A 230 17.50 12.84 -12.47
CA VAL A 230 16.76 13.61 -13.50
C VAL A 230 17.46 14.93 -13.84
N GLY A 231 18.43 15.37 -13.03
CA GLY A 231 19.15 16.62 -13.22
C GLY A 231 18.42 17.87 -12.66
N PHE A 232 17.52 17.70 -11.68
CA PHE A 232 16.71 18.79 -11.09
C PHE A 232 17.40 19.57 -9.97
N ALA A 233 18.73 19.65 -9.96
CA ALA A 233 19.48 20.40 -8.93
C ALA A 233 19.14 21.91 -8.95
N ASP A 234 18.86 22.46 -10.13
CA ASP A 234 18.34 23.81 -10.38
C ASP A 234 16.99 24.08 -9.70
N ARG A 235 16.16 23.04 -9.49
CA ARG A 235 14.77 23.17 -9.00
C ARG A 235 14.64 22.98 -7.50
N VAL A 236 15.70 22.56 -6.82
CA VAL A 236 15.69 22.36 -5.36
C VAL A 236 15.32 23.64 -4.59
N PRO A 237 15.78 24.86 -4.95
CA PRO A 237 15.29 26.09 -4.32
C PRO A 237 13.77 26.27 -4.38
N ALA A 238 13.12 25.90 -5.49
CA ALA A 238 11.66 25.98 -5.62
C ALA A 238 10.93 24.91 -4.76
N LEU A 239 11.52 23.72 -4.61
CA LEU A 239 11.06 22.71 -3.65
C LEU A 239 11.22 23.20 -2.20
N VAL A 240 12.37 23.75 -1.84
CA VAL A 240 12.66 24.32 -0.51
C VAL A 240 11.67 25.42 -0.17
N GLN A 241 11.42 26.37 -1.08
CA GLN A 241 10.38 27.39 -0.91
C GLN A 241 9.00 26.77 -0.72
N LYS A 242 8.60 25.81 -1.57
CA LYS A 242 7.30 25.12 -1.46
C LYS A 242 7.14 24.29 -0.17
N LEU A 243 8.23 23.93 0.50
CA LEU A 243 8.23 23.33 1.84
C LEU A 243 8.08 24.39 2.94
N ILE A 244 8.70 25.56 2.81
CA ILE A 244 8.52 26.71 3.71
C ILE A 244 7.08 27.24 3.63
N ASP A 245 6.53 27.42 2.41
CA ASP A 245 5.13 27.80 2.14
C ASP A 245 4.11 26.90 2.87
N ARG A 246 4.49 25.64 3.13
CA ARG A 246 3.69 24.59 3.78
C ARG A 246 4.08 24.34 5.24
N CYS A 247 4.83 25.26 5.84
CA CYS A 247 5.40 25.19 7.20
C CYS A 247 6.28 23.96 7.50
N LYS A 248 6.69 23.18 6.49
CA LYS A 248 7.55 21.98 6.61
C LYS A 248 9.04 22.37 6.75
N HIS A 249 9.33 23.38 7.58
CA HIS A 249 10.65 24.00 7.75
C HIS A 249 11.80 23.01 7.97
N VAL A 250 11.64 22.00 8.84
CA VAL A 250 12.65 20.95 9.09
C VAL A 250 12.96 20.15 7.83
N MET A 251 11.93 19.86 7.01
CA MET A 251 12.11 19.22 5.71
C MET A 251 12.83 20.15 4.74
N ALA A 252 12.47 21.44 4.70
CA ALA A 252 13.16 22.43 3.87
C ALA A 252 14.67 22.48 4.20
N VAL A 253 15.04 22.53 5.48
CA VAL A 253 16.44 22.51 5.93
C VAL A 253 17.14 21.19 5.57
N LYS A 254 16.46 20.03 5.67
CA LYS A 254 17.02 18.76 5.18
C LYS A 254 17.41 18.84 3.70
N TYR A 255 16.56 19.40 2.83
CA TYR A 255 16.85 19.54 1.41
C TYR A 255 17.90 20.62 1.11
N ILE A 256 18.03 21.65 1.95
CA ILE A 256 19.13 22.63 1.86
C ILE A 256 20.48 21.93 2.08
N PHE A 257 20.62 21.10 3.11
CA PHE A 257 21.86 20.36 3.35
C PHE A 257 22.09 19.21 2.35
N GLU A 258 21.07 18.41 2.02
CA GLU A 258 21.23 17.28 1.09
C GLU A 258 21.61 17.69 -0.35
N PHE A 259 21.44 18.96 -0.70
CA PHE A 259 21.84 19.53 -2.00
C PHE A 259 22.90 20.65 -1.91
N ASN A 260 23.56 20.81 -0.75
CA ASN A 260 24.62 21.81 -0.52
C ASN A 260 24.21 23.24 -0.91
N LEU A 261 23.07 23.70 -0.39
CA LEU A 261 22.49 25.03 -0.68
C LEU A 261 22.58 26.03 0.48
N ALA A 262 23.26 25.69 1.58
CA ALA A 262 23.29 26.52 2.80
C ALA A 262 23.76 27.96 2.54
N ASP A 263 24.78 28.15 1.70
CA ASP A 263 25.34 29.46 1.32
C ASP A 263 24.32 30.35 0.57
N LYS A 264 23.34 29.73 -0.10
CA LYS A 264 22.33 30.39 -0.94
C LYS A 264 20.98 30.53 -0.23
N ILE A 265 20.69 29.63 0.70
CA ILE A 265 19.45 29.58 1.48
C ILE A 265 19.82 29.28 2.94
N PRO A 266 20.14 30.32 3.74
CA PRO A 266 20.58 30.13 5.12
C PRO A 266 19.55 29.34 5.95
N PRO A 267 19.96 28.26 6.65
CA PRO A 267 19.02 27.39 7.36
C PRO A 267 18.50 28.02 8.67
N VAL A 268 19.29 28.86 9.33
CA VAL A 268 18.96 29.41 10.66
C VAL A 268 17.72 30.34 10.67
N PRO A 269 17.51 31.25 9.70
CA PRO A 269 16.24 31.98 9.56
C PRO A 269 15.02 31.05 9.42
N ILE A 270 15.16 29.93 8.70
CA ILE A 270 14.08 28.94 8.49
C ILE A 270 13.77 28.19 9.80
N LEU A 271 14.78 27.88 10.61
CA LEU A 271 14.60 27.31 11.95
C LEU A 271 13.97 28.30 12.93
N LYS A 272 14.38 29.57 12.92
CA LYS A 272 13.77 30.64 13.72
C LYS A 272 12.31 30.88 13.32
N SER A 273 11.98 30.76 12.03
CA SER A 273 10.61 30.77 11.54
C SER A 273 9.79 29.57 12.04
N HIS A 274 10.36 28.35 12.04
CA HIS A 274 9.70 27.16 12.58
C HIS A 274 9.31 27.33 14.06
N VAL A 275 10.21 27.87 14.89
CA VAL A 275 9.92 28.16 16.30
C VAL A 275 8.76 29.15 16.43
N ASN A 276 8.78 30.24 15.67
CA ASN A 276 7.71 31.25 15.67
C ASN A 276 6.35 30.66 15.25
N GLU A 277 6.30 29.90 14.15
CA GLU A 277 5.06 29.24 13.71
C GLU A 277 4.56 28.19 14.72
N SER A 278 5.46 27.47 15.41
CA SER A 278 5.05 26.53 16.47
C SER A 278 4.35 27.24 17.65
N GLN A 279 4.81 28.44 18.00
CA GLN A 279 4.21 29.28 19.04
C GLN A 279 2.89 29.92 18.59
N LYS A 280 2.79 30.37 17.33
CA LYS A 280 1.53 30.85 16.73
C LYS A 280 0.47 29.74 16.70
N LEU A 281 0.87 28.54 16.29
CA LEU A 281 0.00 27.36 16.31
C LEU A 281 -0.44 27.00 17.73
N ALA A 282 0.46 27.09 18.72
CA ALA A 282 0.10 26.83 20.11
C ALA A 282 -0.98 27.80 20.65
N LYS A 283 -0.93 29.08 20.26
CA LYS A 283 -1.98 30.06 20.58
C LYS A 283 -3.33 29.72 19.92
N ARG A 284 -3.34 29.51 18.60
CA ARG A 284 -4.54 29.12 17.84
C ARG A 284 -5.22 27.87 18.39
N LEU A 285 -4.44 26.82 18.69
CA LEU A 285 -4.98 25.60 19.29
C LEU A 285 -5.58 25.84 20.69
N SER A 286 -5.10 26.83 21.44
CA SER A 286 -5.70 27.24 22.73
C SER A 286 -7.01 28.01 22.52
N GLU A 287 -7.10 28.83 21.47
CA GLU A 287 -8.31 29.55 21.05
C GLU A 287 -9.38 28.56 20.52
N GLU A 288 -8.96 27.51 19.82
CA GLU A 288 -9.77 26.34 19.39
C GLU A 288 -10.18 25.41 20.55
N GLY A 289 -9.81 25.70 21.80
CA GLY A 289 -10.15 24.88 22.96
C GLY A 289 -9.47 23.51 23.04
N LYS A 290 -8.35 23.29 22.34
CA LYS A 290 -7.58 22.04 22.44
C LYS A 290 -6.95 21.88 23.83
N THR A 291 -6.69 20.65 24.23
CA THR A 291 -6.13 20.39 25.56
C THR A 291 -4.72 20.95 25.68
N LEU A 292 -4.39 21.62 26.79
CA LEU A 292 -3.05 22.15 27.02
C LEU A 292 -1.97 21.05 26.97
N ASN A 293 -2.29 19.80 27.33
CA ASN A 293 -1.41 18.65 27.19
C ASN A 293 -0.99 18.38 25.73
N GLU A 294 -1.93 18.51 24.79
CA GLU A 294 -1.73 18.34 23.36
C GLU A 294 -0.93 19.51 22.77
N ILE A 295 -1.35 20.75 23.07
CA ILE A 295 -0.67 21.99 22.67
C ILE A 295 0.81 21.95 23.08
N THR A 296 1.06 21.69 24.37
CA THR A 296 2.40 21.60 24.94
C THR A 296 3.22 20.47 24.32
N ALA A 297 2.60 19.34 23.98
CA ALA A 297 3.30 18.23 23.32
C ALA A 297 3.70 18.57 21.87
N ARG A 298 2.83 19.26 21.11
CA ARG A 298 3.10 19.74 19.75
C ARG A 298 4.23 20.78 19.76
N GLU A 299 4.22 21.76 20.67
CA GLU A 299 5.28 22.77 20.79
C GLU A 299 6.62 22.12 21.18
N ILE A 300 6.66 21.28 22.23
CA ILE A 300 7.89 20.56 22.62
C ILE A 300 8.45 19.70 21.46
N HIS A 301 7.60 19.06 20.67
CA HIS A 301 8.05 18.28 19.50
C HIS A 301 8.71 19.17 18.44
N ALA A 302 8.09 20.30 18.10
CA ALA A 302 8.66 21.29 17.17
C ALA A 302 10.03 21.81 17.66
N LEU A 303 10.12 22.25 18.91
CA LEU A 303 11.36 22.76 19.52
C LEU A 303 12.48 21.70 19.56
N ARG A 304 12.15 20.44 19.89
CA ARG A 304 13.10 19.32 19.86
C ARG A 304 13.58 18.99 18.45
N SER A 305 12.73 19.14 17.44
CA SER A 305 13.14 18.92 16.04
C SER A 305 14.16 19.97 15.59
N VAL A 306 14.04 21.23 16.05
CA VAL A 306 15.04 22.28 15.79
C VAL A 306 16.36 21.98 16.49
N LEU A 307 16.34 21.59 17.76
CA LEU A 307 17.56 21.19 18.48
C LEU A 307 18.28 20.03 17.77
N LYS A 308 17.55 19.01 17.30
CA LYS A 308 18.16 17.90 16.54
C LYS A 308 18.76 18.36 15.22
N VAL A 309 18.17 19.33 14.52
CA VAL A 309 18.75 19.90 13.28
C VAL A 309 20.00 20.72 13.58
N ILE A 310 20.02 21.51 14.67
CA ILE A 310 21.21 22.26 15.10
C ILE A 310 22.39 21.28 15.33
N GLU A 311 22.17 20.27 16.18
CA GLU A 311 23.13 19.22 16.52
C GLU A 311 23.60 18.39 15.30
N THR A 312 22.71 18.09 14.35
CA THR A 312 23.04 17.26 13.17
C THR A 312 23.88 18.03 12.14
N HIS A 313 23.89 19.36 12.19
CA HIS A 313 24.53 20.23 11.19
C HIS A 313 25.53 21.24 11.77
N ASN A 314 25.87 21.13 13.06
CA ASN A 314 26.82 21.98 13.79
C ASN A 314 26.46 23.49 13.77
N LEU A 315 25.18 23.82 13.94
CA LEU A 315 24.67 25.20 13.85
C LEU A 315 24.67 25.97 15.19
N GLU A 316 25.30 25.45 16.24
CA GLU A 316 25.23 25.99 17.61
C GLU A 316 25.77 27.43 17.69
N SER A 317 26.74 27.79 16.84
CA SER A 317 27.34 29.13 16.79
C SER A 317 26.40 30.19 16.19
N GLU A 318 25.62 29.83 15.16
CA GLU A 318 24.65 30.71 14.51
C GLU A 318 23.27 30.71 15.20
N TYR A 319 22.94 29.61 15.87
CA TYR A 319 21.71 29.44 16.64
C TYR A 319 21.96 28.70 17.96
N PRO A 320 22.39 29.43 19.01
CA PRO A 320 22.62 28.86 20.34
C PRO A 320 21.36 28.18 20.94
N PRO A 321 21.48 26.92 21.42
CA PRO A 321 20.34 26.06 21.75
C PRO A 321 19.65 26.41 23.08
N GLU A 322 20.28 27.20 23.95
CA GLU A 322 19.86 27.44 25.34
C GLU A 322 18.46 28.06 25.40
N SER A 323 18.18 29.01 24.51
CA SER A 323 16.87 29.66 24.38
C SER A 323 15.74 28.68 24.08
N ILE A 324 16.02 27.63 23.32
CA ILE A 324 15.07 26.58 22.96
C ILE A 324 14.93 25.57 24.12
N GLN A 325 16.05 25.22 24.76
CA GLN A 325 16.08 24.32 25.93
C GLN A 325 15.28 24.91 27.11
N GLN A 326 15.51 26.18 27.46
CA GLN A 326 14.77 26.91 28.50
C GLN A 326 13.26 26.93 28.23
N ARG A 327 12.85 27.12 26.96
CA ARG A 327 11.44 27.07 26.57
C ARG A 327 10.85 25.66 26.73
N ILE A 328 11.58 24.61 26.35
CA ILE A 328 11.16 23.21 26.58
C ILE A 328 11.01 22.93 28.08
N GLU A 329 11.92 23.41 28.92
CA GLU A 329 11.81 23.28 30.39
C GLU A 329 10.59 24.00 30.97
N GLN A 330 10.31 25.24 30.52
CA GLN A 330 9.10 25.96 30.95
C GLN A 330 7.83 25.16 30.62
N LEU A 331 7.77 24.61 29.40
CA LEU A 331 6.66 23.79 28.92
C LEU A 331 6.50 22.47 29.70
N THR A 332 7.60 21.79 30.05
CA THR A 332 7.53 20.55 30.85
C THR A 332 7.14 20.83 32.31
N LYS A 333 7.67 21.89 32.93
CA LYS A 333 7.34 22.30 34.31
C LYS A 333 5.85 22.66 34.43
N ASN A 334 5.31 23.45 33.51
CA ASN A 334 3.87 23.78 33.47
C ASN A 334 2.99 22.51 33.34
N LYS A 335 3.40 21.55 32.51
CA LYS A 335 2.71 20.26 32.33
C LYS A 335 2.75 19.37 33.58
N ALA A 336 3.83 19.41 34.37
CA ALA A 336 3.92 18.70 35.64
C ALA A 336 2.99 19.32 36.70
N ASN A 337 3.05 20.65 36.88
CA ASN A 337 2.27 21.36 37.90
C ASN A 337 0.77 21.08 37.80
N ILE A 338 0.21 21.05 36.58
CA ILE A 338 -1.22 20.78 36.35
C ILE A 338 -1.59 19.33 36.66
N ARG A 339 -0.69 18.36 36.42
CA ARG A 339 -0.89 16.95 36.80
C ARG A 339 -0.92 16.77 38.32
N HIS A 340 -0.07 17.47 39.05
CA HIS A 340 -0.08 17.43 40.51
C HIS A 340 -1.29 18.18 41.11
N GLY A 341 -1.69 19.32 40.54
CA GLY A 341 -2.88 20.06 40.95
C GLY A 341 -4.17 19.25 40.86
N ALA A 342 -4.35 18.49 39.77
CA ALA A 342 -5.50 17.58 39.61
C ALA A 342 -5.56 16.48 40.68
N SER A 343 -4.42 16.06 41.24
CA SER A 343 -4.35 15.06 42.31
C SER A 343 -4.58 15.65 43.72
N ALA A 344 -4.48 16.97 43.89
CA ALA A 344 -4.58 17.63 45.20
C ALA A 344 -6.03 17.94 45.63
N SER A 345 -6.98 17.89 44.70
CA SER A 345 -8.39 18.28 44.94
C SER A 345 -9.31 17.12 45.34
N ALA A 346 -8.76 15.96 45.71
CA ALA A 346 -9.52 14.76 46.11
C ALA A 346 -9.53 14.55 47.64
N LYS A 347 -10.17 15.45 48.40
CA LYS A 347 -10.54 15.19 49.79
C LYS A 347 -11.88 14.44 49.85
N PRO A 348 -12.01 13.31 50.56
CA PRO A 348 -13.30 12.65 50.74
C PRO A 348 -14.20 13.49 51.66
N PRO A 349 -15.53 13.50 51.46
CA PRO A 349 -16.46 14.17 52.36
C PRO A 349 -16.45 13.50 53.74
N GLN A 350 -16.20 14.28 54.81
CA GLN A 350 -16.48 13.82 56.17
C GLN A 350 -17.99 13.86 56.41
N HIS A 351 -18.58 12.74 56.82
CA HIS A 351 -19.94 12.73 57.35
C HIS A 351 -19.98 13.54 58.65
N GLN A 352 -20.83 14.58 58.70
CA GLN A 352 -21.47 14.96 59.96
C GLN A 352 -22.87 14.35 59.99
N GLN A 353 -23.23 13.82 61.15
CA GLN A 353 -24.39 12.98 61.37
C GLN A 353 -25.30 13.68 62.38
N GLN A 354 -26.49 14.11 61.96
CA GLN A 354 -27.53 14.56 62.88
C GLN A 354 -28.83 13.79 62.63
N GLN A 355 -29.27 13.13 63.71
CA GLN A 355 -30.64 12.66 63.89
C GLN A 355 -31.49 13.89 64.32
N SER A 356 -32.82 13.93 64.34
CA SER A 356 -33.84 12.87 64.21
C SER A 356 -35.15 13.49 63.66
N GLY A 357 -36.19 12.68 63.42
CA GLY A 357 -37.53 13.20 63.07
C GLY A 357 -38.42 12.19 62.36
N ILE A 358 -39.37 11.58 63.08
CA ILE A 358 -40.24 10.52 62.55
C ILE A 358 -41.63 11.08 62.23
N LYS A 359 -42.15 10.84 61.01
CA LYS A 359 -43.50 10.26 60.72
C LYS A 359 -43.90 10.38 59.23
N ARG A 360 -44.36 9.26 58.65
CA ARG A 360 -45.31 9.23 57.51
C ARG A 360 -46.75 9.31 58.06
N PRO A 361 -47.76 9.56 57.21
CA PRO A 361 -48.59 8.42 56.77
C PRO A 361 -48.76 8.31 55.24
N ARG A 362 -49.39 7.22 54.78
CA ARG A 362 -49.69 6.92 53.35
C ARG A 362 -50.98 6.09 53.27
N ILE A 363 -52.08 6.68 52.80
CA ILE A 363 -53.39 6.02 52.49
C ILE A 363 -53.98 6.72 51.23
N SER A 364 -54.98 6.13 50.57
CA SER A 364 -54.78 5.39 49.32
C SER A 364 -56.11 4.85 48.76
N ALA A 365 -56.61 5.44 47.68
CA ALA A 365 -57.77 4.98 46.91
C ALA A 365 -59.14 5.07 47.66
N PRO A 366 -60.33 4.86 47.03
CA PRO A 366 -60.65 3.91 45.95
C PRO A 366 -61.17 4.51 44.61
N ALA A 367 -61.69 3.61 43.74
CA ALA A 367 -62.34 3.78 42.43
C ALA A 367 -63.27 5.02 42.26
N GLY A 368 -63.56 5.57 41.07
CA GLY A 368 -63.87 5.01 39.73
C GLY A 368 -65.19 5.69 39.26
N VAL A 369 -65.58 5.85 37.99
CA VAL A 369 -65.61 4.93 36.83
C VAL A 369 -65.91 5.73 35.53
N LEU A 370 -65.28 5.34 34.41
CA LEU A 370 -65.61 5.56 32.97
C LEU A 370 -65.90 6.95 32.34
N ASN A 371 -65.37 7.09 31.11
CA ASN A 371 -65.83 7.89 29.96
C ASN A 371 -65.79 9.44 30.03
N SER A 372 -65.61 10.17 28.92
CA SER A 372 -64.94 9.88 27.62
C SER A 372 -64.75 11.20 26.84
N VAL A 373 -64.05 11.17 25.69
CA VAL A 373 -63.88 12.28 24.71
C VAL A 373 -63.03 13.47 25.18
N SER A 374 -61.98 13.78 24.42
CA SER A 374 -61.16 14.98 24.58
C SER A 374 -61.70 16.15 23.76
N GLY A 375 -61.63 17.38 24.27
CA GLY A 375 -61.90 18.57 23.44
C GLY A 375 -61.62 19.91 24.14
N ALA A 376 -60.89 20.79 23.42
CA ALA A 376 -60.78 22.26 23.60
C ALA A 376 -60.24 22.79 24.96
N SER A 377 -59.60 23.97 25.06
CA SER A 377 -58.90 24.85 24.09
C SER A 377 -58.13 25.92 24.89
N SER A 378 -57.21 26.66 24.22
CA SER A 378 -56.71 28.00 24.63
C SER A 378 -55.91 28.11 25.97
N THR A 379 -54.96 29.04 26.20
CA THR A 379 -54.29 30.09 25.40
C THR A 379 -53.05 30.62 26.16
N VAL A 380 -52.03 31.15 25.45
CA VAL A 380 -51.09 32.21 25.91
C VAL A 380 -50.10 31.77 27.05
N ASN A 381 -48.83 32.17 27.15
CA ASN A 381 -47.95 33.25 26.64
C ASN A 381 -46.52 32.66 26.37
N ARG A 382 -45.69 33.13 25.42
CA ARG A 382 -44.60 34.14 25.56
C ARG A 382 -43.46 33.74 26.54
N ASP A 383 -42.15 33.92 26.27
CA ASP A 383 -41.41 34.81 25.35
C ASP A 383 -40.28 34.08 24.57
N GLN A 384 -39.60 34.77 23.64
CA GLN A 384 -38.63 34.21 22.68
C GLN A 384 -37.18 34.71 22.88
N GLN A 385 -36.16 33.83 22.77
CA GLN A 385 -34.75 34.25 22.72
C GLN A 385 -34.33 34.70 21.32
N SER A 386 -33.47 35.72 21.25
CA SER A 386 -33.16 36.47 20.04
C SER A 386 -31.79 36.15 19.41
N HIS A 387 -31.78 36.00 18.09
CA HIS A 387 -30.59 36.16 17.26
C HIS A 387 -30.81 37.38 16.34
N PHE A 388 -29.93 38.37 16.42
CA PHE A 388 -29.93 39.51 15.51
C PHE A 388 -29.22 39.16 14.19
N GLN A 389 -29.86 39.50 13.07
CA GLN A 389 -29.21 39.69 11.78
C GLN A 389 -28.99 41.19 11.53
N SER A 390 -28.17 41.53 10.54
CA SER A 390 -28.03 42.90 10.03
C SER A 390 -28.38 42.95 8.54
N SER A 391 -29.40 43.73 8.19
CA SER A 391 -29.74 44.14 6.82
C SER A 391 -28.80 45.28 6.37
N SER A 392 -28.72 45.78 5.13
CA SER A 392 -29.58 45.68 3.92
C SER A 392 -28.66 45.70 2.66
N LEU A 393 -29.07 45.55 1.39
CA LEU A 393 -30.09 46.28 0.59
C LEU A 393 -30.59 45.46 -0.63
N LEU A 394 -31.58 46.00 -1.34
CA LEU A 394 -32.35 45.40 -2.45
C LEU A 394 -31.66 45.44 -3.83
N LEU A 395 -31.96 44.45 -4.70
CA LEU A 395 -32.78 44.58 -5.94
C LEU A 395 -32.66 43.26 -6.78
N GLU A 396 -33.62 42.69 -7.53
CA GLU A 396 -35.07 42.42 -7.43
C GLU A 396 -35.50 41.75 -8.78
N HIS A 397 -36.09 40.54 -8.75
CA HIS A 397 -36.80 39.84 -9.86
C HIS A 397 -36.06 39.61 -11.22
N VAL A 398 -36.51 38.79 -12.21
CA VAL A 398 -37.72 37.96 -12.44
C VAL A 398 -37.29 36.53 -12.92
N ASN A 399 -38.13 35.52 -12.73
CA ASN A 399 -37.96 34.17 -13.31
C ASN A 399 -39.25 33.74 -14.06
N PRO A 400 -39.22 33.36 -15.37
CA PRO A 400 -40.40 32.87 -16.09
C PRO A 400 -40.34 31.38 -16.50
N TYR A 401 -41.53 30.83 -16.76
CA TYR A 401 -41.83 29.41 -17.03
C TYR A 401 -41.64 28.99 -18.52
N MET A 402 -41.85 27.68 -18.76
CA MET A 402 -42.35 26.97 -19.97
C MET A 402 -41.42 25.82 -20.42
N SER A 403 -41.86 24.72 -21.05
CA SER A 403 -43.09 23.88 -21.06
C SER A 403 -42.94 22.86 -22.20
N LEU A 404 -43.46 21.63 -22.05
CA LEU A 404 -43.48 20.61 -23.14
C LEU A 404 -44.58 20.89 -24.19
N PRO A 405 -44.45 20.28 -25.39
CA PRO A 405 -45.59 19.58 -26.00
C PRO A 405 -45.25 18.15 -26.49
N ASN A 406 -46.28 17.42 -26.94
CA ASN A 406 -46.31 15.95 -27.10
C ASN A 406 -46.19 15.42 -28.55
N MET A 407 -46.07 14.08 -28.64
CA MET A 407 -46.03 13.18 -29.82
C MET A 407 -47.28 13.25 -30.75
N PRO A 408 -47.25 12.57 -31.92
CA PRO A 408 -48.07 11.34 -32.01
C PRO A 408 -47.51 10.13 -32.82
N TYR A 409 -47.59 8.94 -32.21
CA TYR A 409 -48.03 7.61 -32.70
C TYR A 409 -47.67 6.97 -34.07
N GLY A 410 -47.41 5.63 -34.04
CA GLY A 410 -47.73 4.74 -35.18
C GLY A 410 -47.17 3.29 -35.24
N MET A 411 -47.62 2.35 -34.37
CA MET A 411 -47.62 0.86 -34.61
C MET A 411 -46.23 0.14 -34.77
N ASN A 412 -46.05 -1.19 -34.98
CA ASN A 412 -46.59 -2.49 -34.46
C ASN A 412 -45.62 -3.65 -34.87
N THR A 413 -45.54 -4.87 -34.27
CA THR A 413 -46.04 -5.38 -32.97
C THR A 413 -45.04 -6.30 -32.20
N PRO A 414 -44.82 -7.63 -32.46
CA PRO A 414 -44.57 -8.55 -31.33
C PRO A 414 -43.37 -9.53 -31.38
N THR A 415 -43.10 -10.07 -30.19
CA THR A 415 -42.12 -11.10 -29.76
C THR A 415 -42.37 -12.51 -30.34
N PRO A 416 -41.45 -13.49 -30.16
CA PRO A 416 -41.60 -14.39 -29.00
C PRO A 416 -40.29 -14.86 -28.30
N THR A 417 -40.42 -15.10 -26.99
CA THR A 417 -39.46 -15.83 -26.15
C THR A 417 -39.71 -17.35 -26.28
N ILE A 418 -38.65 -18.18 -26.39
CA ILE A 418 -38.79 -19.65 -26.28
C ILE A 418 -37.66 -20.29 -25.47
N SER A 419 -38.07 -21.10 -24.49
CA SER A 419 -37.40 -22.26 -23.87
C SER A 419 -38.55 -23.06 -23.22
N PRO A 420 -38.68 -24.40 -23.38
CA PRO A 420 -37.64 -25.40 -23.06
C PRO A 420 -37.60 -26.64 -23.99
N TYR A 421 -36.77 -27.67 -23.70
CA TYR A 421 -37.23 -29.06 -23.45
C TYR A 421 -36.12 -30.02 -22.94
N THR A 422 -36.48 -31.30 -22.69
CA THR A 422 -35.72 -32.32 -21.92
C THR A 422 -35.35 -33.60 -22.70
N GLY A 423 -34.19 -34.20 -22.34
CA GLY A 423 -33.88 -35.65 -22.47
C GLY A 423 -33.56 -36.20 -23.88
N PRO A 424 -33.23 -37.51 -24.03
CA PRO A 424 -33.15 -38.58 -23.00
C PRO A 424 -31.75 -39.28 -22.91
N SER A 425 -31.66 -40.39 -22.14
CA SER A 425 -30.41 -41.01 -21.64
C SER A 425 -29.97 -42.33 -22.32
N ILE A 426 -28.65 -42.58 -22.38
CA ILE A 426 -27.95 -43.89 -22.41
C ILE A 426 -26.57 -43.69 -21.72
N GLY A 427 -25.95 -44.61 -20.96
CA GLY A 427 -26.44 -45.90 -20.45
C GLY A 427 -25.33 -46.88 -19.98
N ALA A 428 -24.74 -46.66 -18.79
CA ALA A 428 -23.78 -47.55 -18.06
C ALA A 428 -22.37 -47.73 -18.74
N TYR A 429 -21.30 -48.20 -18.08
CA TYR A 429 -21.09 -48.87 -16.77
C TYR A 429 -19.81 -48.36 -16.04
N GLY A 430 -19.67 -48.65 -14.73
CA GLY A 430 -18.33 -48.82 -14.09
C GLY A 430 -18.05 -48.05 -12.80
N ALA A 431 -18.30 -48.69 -11.64
CA ALA A 431 -17.83 -48.31 -10.29
C ALA A 431 -17.92 -49.55 -9.37
N PRO A 432 -17.35 -49.60 -8.14
CA PRO A 432 -16.53 -48.61 -7.43
C PRO A 432 -15.06 -49.13 -7.29
N VAL A 433 -14.17 -48.78 -6.34
CA VAL A 433 -14.20 -48.76 -4.85
C VAL A 433 -13.24 -47.67 -4.33
N GLY A 434 -13.57 -47.04 -3.21
CA GLY A 434 -12.62 -46.26 -2.39
C GLY A 434 -12.82 -46.56 -0.90
N PRO A 435 -11.76 -46.61 -0.07
CA PRO A 435 -11.88 -46.83 1.36
C PRO A 435 -11.87 -45.51 2.15
N SER A 436 -12.82 -45.38 3.08
CA SER A 436 -12.69 -44.51 4.26
C SER A 436 -13.30 -45.24 5.44
N GLY A 437 -12.50 -45.49 6.48
CA GLY A 437 -12.87 -46.31 7.62
C GLY A 437 -11.82 -46.18 8.72
N ASN A 438 -12.27 -46.10 9.98
CA ASN A 438 -11.44 -45.70 11.12
C ASN A 438 -11.89 -46.48 12.37
N LEU A 439 -10.94 -47.06 13.12
CA LEU A 439 -11.02 -47.70 14.46
C LEU A 439 -9.67 -48.43 14.68
N GLY A 440 -9.01 -48.41 15.85
CA GLY A 440 -9.22 -47.65 17.08
C GLY A 440 -8.26 -48.08 18.22
N GLN A 441 -8.29 -47.33 19.34
CA GLN A 441 -7.67 -47.60 20.67
C GLN A 441 -6.13 -47.66 20.84
N GLY A 442 -5.65 -46.98 21.91
CA GLY A 442 -4.47 -47.39 22.70
C GLY A 442 -3.36 -46.34 22.92
N GLY A 443 -3.20 -45.81 24.15
CA GLY A 443 -1.92 -45.21 24.60
C GLY A 443 -1.94 -43.83 25.29
N SER A 444 -2.01 -43.84 26.62
CA SER A 444 -1.28 -43.00 27.60
C SER A 444 -1.08 -41.47 27.45
N LEU A 445 -1.58 -40.73 28.46
CA LEU A 445 -1.14 -39.38 28.89
C LEU A 445 0.26 -39.41 29.54
N PRO A 446 0.97 -38.26 29.66
CA PRO A 446 0.82 -37.39 30.84
C PRO A 446 0.71 -35.87 30.55
N ASN A 447 0.16 -35.14 31.52
CA ASN A 447 -0.03 -33.67 31.53
C ASN A 447 1.27 -32.86 31.67
N SER A 448 1.22 -31.58 31.28
CA SER A 448 1.72 -30.51 32.16
C SER A 448 1.02 -29.15 31.93
N SER A 449 0.32 -28.71 32.97
CA SER A 449 0.11 -27.34 33.49
C SER A 449 -0.11 -26.12 32.58
N GLU A 450 -1.23 -25.44 32.85
CA GLU A 450 -1.61 -24.05 32.56
C GLU A 450 -0.64 -22.98 33.15
N PRO A 451 -0.73 -21.64 32.84
CA PRO A 451 -1.99 -20.86 32.72
C PRO A 451 -2.11 -19.75 31.66
N LEU A 452 -3.35 -19.27 31.47
CA LEU A 452 -3.71 -18.08 30.68
C LEU A 452 -3.24 -16.76 31.32
N LYS A 453 -3.00 -15.74 30.48
CA LYS A 453 -3.43 -14.33 30.71
C LYS A 453 -3.49 -13.55 29.37
N PRO A 454 -4.18 -12.39 29.31
CA PRO A 454 -4.90 -11.98 28.08
C PRO A 454 -4.10 -11.15 27.07
N SER A 455 -4.59 -11.18 25.83
CA SER A 455 -4.16 -10.29 24.74
C SER A 455 -4.55 -8.84 25.01
N GLY A 456 -3.56 -7.96 25.20
CA GLY A 456 -3.75 -6.51 25.27
C GLY A 456 -3.83 -5.87 23.89
N TYR A 457 -4.76 -4.93 23.70
CA TYR A 457 -4.78 -4.05 22.53
C TYR A 457 -3.49 -3.23 22.43
N TYR A 458 -2.97 -3.05 21.21
CA TYR A 458 -2.05 -1.95 20.91
C TYR A 458 -2.31 -1.37 19.52
N ASP A 459 -2.53 -0.05 19.50
CA ASP A 459 -2.77 0.72 18.28
C ASP A 459 -1.48 1.02 17.51
N SER A 460 -1.56 1.00 16.18
CA SER A 460 -0.41 1.18 15.28
C SER A 460 -0.07 2.67 15.07
N ILE A 461 0.40 3.35 16.13
CA ILE A 461 0.91 4.73 16.01
C ILE A 461 2.22 4.74 15.18
N SER A 462 2.31 5.68 14.24
CA SER A 462 3.43 5.76 13.30
C SER A 462 4.71 6.31 13.94
N ALA A 463 5.82 5.57 13.85
CA ALA A 463 7.17 6.00 14.20
C ALA A 463 8.04 6.21 12.95
N TYR A 464 9.07 7.05 13.04
CA TYR A 464 9.88 7.49 11.90
C TYR A 464 11.35 7.69 12.31
N GLY A 465 12.29 7.10 11.54
CA GLY A 465 13.72 7.01 11.88
C GLY A 465 14.03 5.96 12.96
N GLY A 466 15.16 5.23 12.93
CA GLY A 466 16.27 5.12 11.98
C GLY A 466 17.14 3.91 12.40
N TYR A 467 18.34 3.63 11.89
CA TYR A 467 19.21 4.22 10.85
C TYR A 467 20.21 3.14 10.39
N GLY A 468 20.91 3.33 9.26
CA GLY A 468 22.19 2.63 9.01
C GLY A 468 22.42 2.08 7.59
N LEU A 469 23.19 2.81 6.77
CA LEU A 469 23.97 2.23 5.66
C LEU A 469 25.33 2.92 5.61
N GLN A 470 26.39 2.12 5.69
CA GLN A 470 27.77 2.56 5.42
C GLN A 470 28.00 2.64 3.92
N TYR A 471 28.76 3.64 3.47
CA TYR A 471 29.36 3.66 2.13
C TYR A 471 30.86 3.87 2.26
N LEU A 472 31.65 2.83 2.01
CA LEU A 472 33.04 3.00 1.61
C LEU A 472 33.09 3.25 0.11
N TYR A 473 33.84 4.27 -0.30
CA TYR A 473 34.34 4.44 -1.66
C TYR A 473 35.85 4.71 -1.59
N PRO A 474 36.71 3.87 -2.20
CA PRO A 474 38.12 4.16 -2.31
C PRO A 474 38.36 5.18 -3.44
N THR A 475 38.94 6.32 -3.12
CA THR A 475 39.51 7.23 -4.12
C THR A 475 40.72 6.57 -4.78
N SER A 476 40.77 6.61 -6.11
CA SER A 476 41.95 6.25 -6.89
C SER A 476 42.26 7.35 -7.89
N TYR A 477 43.23 8.21 -7.55
CA TYR A 477 43.90 9.05 -8.53
C TYR A 477 44.82 8.19 -9.40
N ARG A 478 45.04 8.60 -10.65
CA ARG A 478 46.25 8.26 -11.40
C ARG A 478 46.80 9.52 -12.05
N GLN A 479 48.12 9.52 -12.23
CA GLN A 479 48.88 10.50 -13.00
C GLN A 479 48.66 10.28 -14.50
#